data_AF-A0A964JT57-F1
#
_entry.id   AF-A0A964JT57-F1
#
_cell.length_a   1.000
_cell.length_b   1.000
_cell.length_c   1.000
_cell.angle_alpha   90.00
_cell.angle_beta   90.00
_cell.angle_gamma   90.00
#
_symmetry.space_group_name_H-M   'P 1'
#
loop_
_entity.id
_entity.type
_entity.pdbx_description
1 polymer ?
#
loop_
_entity_poly.entity_id
_entity_poly.type
_entity_poly.pdbx_seq_one_letter_code
_entity_poly.pdbx_strand_id
1 'polypeptide(L)'
;MNEPNESGAQTYVLPEIHFTLDGQHAVEPTEETAPPAASPPVQVTPQEPLPEGPAPSEPVVEEPPSVPPSDEEPPIERHDPFAYMRNAPWMDRRLSPSGRGAILLRRDLDAFPVIEGRDPNLADLEAIAKRTVDYIAPIIKREQLTDYAYEVLEEKRQARIAKRQSAANETDRPAQGFIKVSGGSPDLRPGSKSTPPAEGFPAEVGPSLAQLGPEARNERIRAQEWSEPSGDREYLKSLEQFRGRAVRLPDGSRVPDPYSPTGDLMSPVEDLSRVARAGRAARSAWIYEGIAIAALTPENLEKHYKQVYAFVRSALAQGGEFDYQRKAALGEKSGFVQLRQFRNVSNFNVGLFMQQAAFPLEGTLWALYT
;
A
#
# COMPACT_ATOMS: atom_id res chain seq x y z
N MET A 1 -44.55 -22.37 -41.70
CA MET A 1 -43.49 -21.42 -41.33
C MET A 1 -44.19 -20.14 -40.93
N ASN A 2 -44.25 -19.85 -39.62
CA ASN A 2 -44.81 -18.62 -39.07
C ASN A 2 -43.74 -18.01 -38.17
N GLU A 3 -43.33 -16.78 -38.46
CA GLU A 3 -42.50 -15.96 -37.58
C GLU A 3 -43.37 -15.30 -36.49
N PRO A 4 -42.86 -15.09 -35.27
CA PRO A 4 -43.54 -14.27 -34.29
C PRO A 4 -43.02 -12.82 -34.30
N ASN A 5 -43.99 -11.91 -34.21
CA ASN A 5 -43.86 -10.46 -34.07
C ASN A 5 -42.95 -10.02 -32.91
N GLU A 6 -42.10 -9.03 -33.19
CA GLU A 6 -41.42 -8.20 -32.18
C GLU A 6 -42.40 -7.18 -31.57
N SER A 7 -42.62 -7.24 -30.27
CA SER A 7 -43.37 -6.24 -29.51
C SER A 7 -42.43 -5.36 -28.66
N GLY A 8 -42.30 -4.10 -29.09
CA GLY A 8 -42.12 -2.87 -28.32
C GLY A 8 -41.24 -2.90 -27.07
N ALA A 9 -40.00 -2.41 -27.20
CA ALA A 9 -39.24 -1.91 -26.07
C ALA A 9 -39.86 -0.59 -25.56
N GLN A 10 -40.48 -0.62 -24.38
CA GLN A 10 -40.84 0.59 -23.65
C GLN A 10 -39.58 1.15 -22.97
N THR A 11 -39.19 2.36 -23.35
CA THR A 11 -38.14 3.12 -22.68
C THR A 11 -38.66 3.58 -21.32
N TYR A 12 -38.21 2.95 -20.25
CA TYR A 12 -38.45 3.44 -18.89
C TYR A 12 -37.52 4.64 -18.63
N VAL A 13 -38.11 5.81 -18.45
CA VAL A 13 -37.41 6.99 -17.93
C VAL A 13 -37.43 6.89 -16.41
N LEU A 14 -36.26 6.67 -15.81
CA LEU A 14 -36.08 6.69 -14.35
C LEU A 14 -36.23 8.13 -13.83
N PRO A 15 -36.96 8.35 -12.72
CA PRO A 15 -37.05 9.67 -12.11
C PRO A 15 -35.69 10.11 -11.55
N GLU A 16 -35.35 11.39 -11.74
CA GLU A 16 -34.18 12.02 -11.11
C GLU A 16 -34.39 12.09 -9.60
N ILE A 17 -33.49 11.46 -8.85
CA ILE A 17 -33.48 11.50 -7.38
C ILE A 17 -32.59 12.67 -6.95
N HIS A 18 -33.20 13.72 -6.42
CA HIS A 18 -32.47 14.82 -5.79
C HIS A 18 -32.22 14.50 -4.30
N PHE A 19 -30.95 14.53 -3.89
CA PHE A 19 -30.55 14.36 -2.49
C PHE A 19 -30.42 15.72 -1.82
N THR A 20 -31.14 15.94 -0.72
CA THR A 20 -30.92 17.05 0.21
C THR A 20 -29.95 16.64 1.33
N LEU A 21 -29.27 17.62 1.91
CA LEU A 21 -28.10 17.44 2.80
C LEU A 21 -28.42 16.76 4.15
N ASP A 22 -29.69 16.52 4.47
CA ASP A 22 -30.14 16.21 5.83
C ASP A 22 -30.64 14.77 6.03
N GLY A 23 -30.54 13.90 5.02
CA GLY A 23 -30.72 12.44 5.20
C GLY A 23 -32.10 11.96 5.64
N GLN A 24 -33.16 12.77 5.50
CA GLN A 24 -34.54 12.32 5.69
C GLN A 24 -35.21 12.08 4.34
N HIS A 25 -35.65 10.84 4.11
CA HIS A 25 -36.46 10.47 2.96
C HIS A 25 -37.91 10.91 3.20
N ALA A 26 -38.32 12.03 2.61
CA ALA A 26 -39.73 12.32 2.42
C ALA A 26 -40.17 11.72 1.08
N VAL A 27 -40.95 10.65 1.12
CA VAL A 27 -41.72 10.18 -0.03
C VAL A 27 -42.92 11.12 -0.14
N GLU A 28 -42.97 11.97 -1.16
CA GLU A 28 -44.16 12.79 -1.42
C GLU A 28 -45.31 11.87 -1.88
N PRO A 29 -46.50 11.93 -1.23
CA PRO A 29 -47.68 11.30 -1.78
C PRO A 29 -48.19 12.15 -2.95
N THR A 30 -48.31 11.51 -4.10
CA THR A 30 -48.97 12.06 -5.28
C THR A 30 -50.46 12.23 -4.99
N GLU A 31 -50.96 13.46 -4.87
CA GLU A 31 -52.36 13.75 -5.22
C GLU A 31 -52.58 15.24 -5.55
N GLU A 32 -53.34 15.40 -6.63
CA GLU A 32 -53.73 16.58 -7.38
C GLU A 32 -54.88 17.32 -6.67
N THR A 33 -54.69 18.58 -6.22
CA THR A 33 -55.79 19.58 -6.06
C THR A 33 -55.26 21.01 -5.84
N ALA A 34 -55.55 21.90 -6.81
CA ALA A 34 -55.73 23.38 -6.78
C ALA A 34 -54.75 24.34 -6.02
N PRO A 35 -54.46 25.54 -6.59
CA PRO A 35 -53.68 26.58 -5.92
C PRO A 35 -54.58 27.43 -4.99
N PRO A 36 -54.05 28.06 -3.93
CA PRO A 36 -53.69 29.48 -4.08
C PRO A 36 -52.61 30.02 -3.11
N ALA A 37 -52.36 31.32 -3.27
CA ALA A 37 -51.81 32.29 -2.32
C ALA A 37 -50.31 32.64 -2.45
N ALA A 38 -50.09 33.73 -3.20
CA ALA A 38 -48.90 34.55 -3.15
C ALA A 38 -48.58 34.99 -1.72
N SER A 39 -47.33 34.78 -1.31
CA SER A 39 -46.75 35.39 -0.11
C SER A 39 -46.07 36.73 -0.48
N PRO A 40 -46.15 37.75 0.40
CA PRO A 40 -45.70 39.11 0.10
C PRO A 40 -44.16 39.25 0.14
N PRO A 41 -43.60 40.31 -0.46
CA PRO A 41 -42.17 40.58 -0.41
C PRO A 41 -41.70 40.97 0.99
N VAL A 42 -40.54 40.44 1.37
CA VAL A 42 -39.78 40.79 2.57
C VAL A 42 -39.46 42.28 2.56
N GLN A 43 -39.90 43.00 3.60
CA GLN A 43 -39.51 44.38 3.87
C GLN A 43 -38.04 44.41 4.31
N VAL A 44 -37.21 45.12 3.55
CA VAL A 44 -35.84 45.49 3.94
C VAL A 44 -35.94 46.60 4.98
N THR A 45 -35.48 46.32 6.21
CA THR A 45 -35.36 47.35 7.26
C THR A 45 -34.18 48.29 6.91
N PRO A 46 -34.36 49.62 6.94
CA PRO A 46 -33.26 50.56 6.74
C PRO A 46 -32.27 50.49 7.91
N GLN A 47 -30.99 50.29 7.60
CA GLN A 47 -29.89 50.41 8.55
C GLN A 47 -29.73 51.88 8.96
N GLU A 48 -29.82 52.13 10.26
CA GLU A 48 -29.52 53.42 10.90
C GLU A 48 -28.01 53.72 10.76
N PRO A 49 -27.60 54.94 10.38
CA PRO A 49 -26.19 55.31 10.35
C PRO A 49 -25.65 55.46 11.77
N LEU A 50 -24.59 54.71 12.08
CA LEU A 50 -23.80 54.83 13.32
C LEU A 50 -23.19 56.24 13.44
N PRO A 51 -23.14 56.81 14.66
CA PRO A 51 -22.57 58.14 14.89
C PRO A 51 -21.05 58.15 14.66
N GLU A 52 -20.58 59.21 14.00
CA GLU A 52 -19.16 59.53 13.78
C GLU A 52 -18.42 59.61 15.13
N GLY A 53 -17.55 58.64 15.36
CA GLY A 53 -16.58 58.67 16.45
C GLY A 53 -15.45 59.68 16.19
N PRO A 54 -14.84 60.24 17.25
CA PRO A 54 -13.82 61.27 17.13
C PRO A 54 -12.55 60.78 16.44
N ALA A 55 -11.89 61.73 15.77
CA ALA A 55 -10.72 61.57 14.92
C ALA A 55 -9.60 60.68 15.53
N PRO A 56 -8.90 59.88 14.70
CA PRO A 56 -7.80 59.04 15.16
C PRO A 56 -6.65 59.91 15.66
N SER A 57 -6.27 59.67 16.92
CA SER A 57 -5.02 60.16 17.49
C SER A 57 -3.84 59.49 16.78
N GLU A 58 -2.75 60.24 16.66
CA GLU A 58 -1.50 59.88 15.99
C GLU A 58 -1.00 58.46 16.33
N PRO A 59 -0.38 57.75 15.37
CA PRO A 59 0.14 56.42 15.61
C PRO A 59 1.30 56.47 16.62
N VAL A 60 1.06 55.92 17.81
CA VAL A 60 2.13 55.53 18.73
C VAL A 60 2.97 54.50 17.99
N VAL A 61 4.23 54.84 17.73
CA VAL A 61 5.25 53.89 17.26
C VAL A 61 5.55 52.97 18.43
N GLU A 62 4.77 51.90 18.57
CA GLU A 62 5.16 50.76 19.39
C GLU A 62 6.41 50.13 18.76
N GLU A 63 7.55 50.30 19.45
CA GLU A 63 8.73 49.48 19.18
C GLU A 63 8.31 48.00 19.21
N PRO A 64 8.57 47.22 18.14
CA PRO A 64 8.16 45.84 18.11
C PRO A 64 8.81 45.10 19.28
N PRO A 65 8.04 44.31 20.06
CA PRO A 65 8.61 43.52 21.13
C PRO A 65 9.71 42.66 20.54
N SER A 66 10.91 42.76 21.14
CA SER A 66 12.05 41.90 20.87
C SER A 66 11.66 40.46 21.25
N VAL A 67 11.04 39.75 20.32
CA VAL A 67 10.73 38.32 20.44
C VAL A 67 12.08 37.61 20.55
N PRO A 68 12.39 36.93 21.67
CA PRO A 68 13.58 36.09 21.73
C PRO A 68 13.48 35.04 20.62
N PRO A 69 14.58 34.73 19.91
CA PRO A 69 14.56 33.72 18.85
C PRO A 69 14.27 32.36 19.47
N SER A 70 13.00 31.97 19.52
CA SER A 70 12.64 30.57 19.62
C SER A 70 12.94 29.96 18.24
N ASP A 71 14.17 29.50 18.06
CA ASP A 71 14.69 28.90 16.81
C ASP A 71 14.01 27.58 16.41
N GLU A 72 12.93 27.19 17.10
CA GLU A 72 12.14 26.01 16.77
C GLU A 72 11.22 26.34 15.58
N GLU A 73 11.68 25.98 14.38
CA GLU A 73 10.85 26.00 13.18
C GLU A 73 9.56 25.20 13.46
N PRO A 74 8.36 25.80 13.29
CA PRO A 74 7.11 25.16 13.71
C PRO A 74 6.90 23.82 13.00
N PRO A 75 6.21 22.86 13.63
CA PRO A 75 5.85 21.60 12.99
C PRO A 75 5.01 21.86 11.74
N ILE A 76 5.20 21.04 10.72
CA ILE A 76 4.44 21.16 9.48
C ILE A 76 2.99 20.79 9.75
N GLU A 77 2.08 21.75 9.60
CA GLU A 77 0.64 21.50 9.72
C GLU A 77 0.17 20.56 8.62
N ARG A 78 -0.39 19.41 9.03
CA ARG A 78 -0.94 18.40 8.12
C ARG A 78 -2.38 18.72 7.78
N HIS A 79 -2.61 19.19 6.56
CA HIS A 79 -3.94 19.39 5.99
C HIS A 79 -4.46 18.06 5.47
N ASP A 80 -5.47 17.49 6.15
CA ASP A 80 -6.19 16.30 5.69
C ASP A 80 -7.35 16.72 4.77
N PRO A 81 -7.27 16.48 3.44
CA PRO A 81 -8.32 16.87 2.51
C PRO A 81 -9.65 16.13 2.76
N PHE A 82 -9.65 15.10 3.60
CA PHE A 82 -10.84 14.29 3.91
C PHE A 82 -11.23 14.37 5.38
N ALA A 83 -10.79 15.40 6.12
CA ALA A 83 -11.10 15.58 7.54
C ALA A 83 -12.61 15.43 7.84
N TYR A 84 -13.48 15.97 6.97
CA TYR A 84 -14.94 15.90 7.12
C TYR A 84 -15.52 14.49 6.98
N MET A 85 -14.82 13.55 6.33
CA MET A 85 -15.26 12.16 6.15
C MET A 85 -14.61 11.17 7.11
N ARG A 86 -13.69 11.63 7.97
CA ARG A 86 -12.90 10.77 8.87
C ARG A 86 -13.72 9.98 9.88
N ASN A 87 -14.93 10.46 10.19
CA ASN A 87 -15.83 9.77 11.11
C ASN A 87 -16.51 8.55 10.47
N ALA A 88 -16.42 8.39 9.15
CA ALA A 88 -17.00 7.22 8.48
C ALA A 88 -16.18 5.95 8.79
N PRO A 89 -16.82 4.81 9.13
CA PRO A 89 -16.10 3.57 9.48
C PRO A 89 -15.11 3.08 8.41
N TRP A 90 -15.43 3.31 7.13
CA TRP A 90 -14.56 2.93 6.02
C TRP A 90 -13.37 3.88 5.81
N MET A 91 -13.31 5.03 6.50
CA MET A 91 -12.18 5.98 6.44
C MET A 91 -11.15 5.76 7.56
N ASP A 92 -11.30 4.71 8.37
CA ASP A 92 -10.33 4.34 9.39
C ASP A 92 -8.97 3.98 8.75
N ARG A 93 -7.93 4.73 9.15
CA ARG A 93 -6.56 4.54 8.65
C ARG A 93 -5.93 3.23 9.07
N ARG A 94 -6.43 2.60 10.12
CA ARG A 94 -5.96 1.30 10.61
C ARG A 94 -6.38 0.17 9.67
N LEU A 95 -7.39 0.40 8.85
CA LEU A 95 -7.82 -0.54 7.83
C LEU A 95 -6.97 -0.38 6.57
N SER A 96 -6.57 -1.51 5.99
CA SER A 96 -6.00 -1.55 4.65
C SER A 96 -6.98 -0.99 3.63
N PRO A 97 -6.52 -0.53 2.44
CA PRO A 97 -7.39 -0.16 1.32
C PRO A 97 -8.49 -1.19 1.04
N SER A 98 -8.11 -2.47 1.17
CA SER A 98 -9.02 -3.60 1.04
C SER A 98 -10.08 -3.68 2.13
N GLY A 99 -9.69 -3.53 3.40
CA GLY A 99 -10.61 -3.55 4.52
C GLY A 99 -11.63 -2.40 4.44
N ARG A 100 -11.18 -1.23 4.00
CA ARG A 100 -12.06 -0.09 3.75
C ARG A 100 -13.06 -0.37 2.62
N GLY A 101 -12.58 -0.92 1.50
CA GLY A 101 -13.43 -1.35 0.39
C GLY A 101 -14.45 -2.40 0.83
N ALA A 102 -14.06 -3.37 1.66
CA ALA A 102 -14.95 -4.40 2.18
C ALA A 102 -16.07 -3.84 3.08
N ILE A 103 -15.81 -2.79 3.88
CA ILE A 103 -16.84 -2.14 4.68
C ILE A 103 -17.90 -1.47 3.79
N LEU A 104 -17.47 -0.74 2.76
CA LEU A 104 -18.39 -0.13 1.79
C LEU A 104 -19.18 -1.20 1.03
N LEU A 105 -18.48 -2.23 0.55
CA LEU A 105 -19.10 -3.32 -0.18
C LEU A 105 -20.18 -4.02 0.67
N ARG A 106 -19.87 -4.31 1.94
CA ARG A 106 -20.83 -4.93 2.86
C ARG A 106 -22.08 -4.07 3.05
N ARG A 107 -21.92 -2.76 3.25
CA ARG A 107 -23.05 -1.83 3.38
C ARG A 107 -23.95 -1.87 2.14
N ASP A 108 -23.34 -1.82 0.96
CA ASP A 108 -24.09 -1.81 -0.30
C ASP A 108 -24.77 -3.16 -0.58
N LEU A 109 -24.15 -4.28 -0.19
CA LEU A 109 -24.73 -5.61 -0.27
C LEU A 109 -25.88 -5.81 0.72
N ASP A 110 -25.76 -5.32 1.96
CA ASP A 110 -26.82 -5.41 2.98
C ASP A 110 -28.04 -4.56 2.59
N ALA A 111 -27.83 -3.44 1.90
CA ALA A 111 -28.90 -2.56 1.40
C ALA A 111 -29.59 -3.12 0.14
N PHE A 112 -28.92 -3.97 -0.64
CA PHE A 112 -29.39 -4.38 -1.95
C PHE A 112 -30.76 -5.08 -1.92
N PRO A 113 -31.03 -6.10 -1.06
CA PRO A 113 -32.34 -6.76 -1.04
C PRO A 113 -33.47 -5.83 -0.59
N VAL A 114 -33.16 -4.82 0.21
CA VAL A 114 -34.13 -3.83 0.68
C VAL A 114 -34.54 -2.89 -0.45
N ILE A 115 -33.58 -2.50 -1.31
CA ILE A 115 -33.81 -1.56 -2.42
C ILE A 115 -34.44 -2.28 -3.62
N GLU A 116 -33.89 -3.44 -3.99
CA GLU A 116 -34.25 -4.14 -5.23
C GLU A 116 -35.32 -5.22 -5.03
N GLY A 117 -35.67 -5.56 -3.78
CA GLY A 117 -36.66 -6.59 -3.46
C GLY A 117 -36.23 -8.02 -3.86
N ARG A 118 -34.96 -8.23 -4.16
CA ARG A 118 -34.37 -9.51 -4.57
C ARG A 118 -32.91 -9.60 -4.13
N ASP A 119 -32.40 -10.84 -4.03
CA ASP A 119 -30.97 -11.05 -3.80
C ASP A 119 -30.12 -10.62 -5.02
N PRO A 120 -28.89 -10.14 -4.80
CA PRO A 120 -27.99 -9.76 -5.89
C PRO A 120 -27.53 -10.99 -6.67
N ASN A 121 -27.58 -10.91 -8.01
CA ASN A 121 -26.96 -11.90 -8.88
C ASN A 121 -25.49 -11.54 -9.17
N LEU A 122 -24.78 -12.37 -9.94
CA LEU A 122 -23.36 -12.15 -10.24
C LEU A 122 -23.07 -10.79 -10.90
N ALA A 123 -23.92 -10.37 -11.85
CA ALA A 123 -23.73 -9.09 -12.54
C ALA A 123 -23.94 -7.90 -11.59
N ASP A 124 -24.90 -7.99 -10.65
CA ASP A 124 -25.09 -6.99 -9.61
C ASP A 124 -23.86 -6.91 -8.68
N LEU A 125 -23.32 -8.07 -8.27
CA LEU A 125 -22.12 -8.13 -7.43
C LEU A 125 -20.92 -7.46 -8.10
N GLU A 126 -20.70 -7.72 -9.39
CA GLU A 126 -19.64 -7.07 -10.18
C GLU A 126 -19.84 -5.56 -10.28
N ALA A 127 -21.07 -5.11 -10.55
CA ALA A 127 -21.41 -3.70 -10.64
C ALA A 127 -21.21 -2.96 -9.31
N ILE A 128 -21.66 -3.55 -8.19
CA ILE A 128 -21.50 -3.01 -6.84
C ILE A 128 -20.02 -2.94 -6.47
N ALA A 129 -19.26 -4.01 -6.73
CA ALA A 129 -17.82 -4.04 -6.48
C ALA A 129 -17.09 -2.97 -7.29
N LYS A 130 -17.38 -2.86 -8.59
CA LYS A 130 -16.79 -1.84 -9.46
C LYS A 130 -17.09 -0.43 -8.96
N ARG A 131 -18.35 -0.12 -8.66
CA ARG A 131 -18.77 1.19 -8.13
C ARG A 131 -18.03 1.53 -6.83
N THR A 132 -17.91 0.54 -5.93
CA THR A 132 -17.20 0.70 -4.65
C THR A 132 -15.72 1.04 -4.88
N VAL A 133 -15.06 0.32 -5.79
CA VAL A 133 -13.65 0.55 -6.16
C VAL A 133 -13.48 1.92 -6.80
N ASP A 134 -14.31 2.27 -7.79
CA ASP A 134 -14.26 3.56 -8.50
C ASP A 134 -14.42 4.75 -7.55
N TYR A 135 -15.25 4.59 -6.51
CA TYR A 135 -15.44 5.60 -5.48
C TYR A 135 -14.23 5.72 -4.52
N ILE A 136 -13.74 4.59 -4.00
CA ILE A 136 -12.74 4.61 -2.91
C ILE A 136 -11.30 4.78 -3.41
N ALA A 137 -10.97 4.26 -4.58
CA ALA A 137 -9.63 4.30 -5.16
C ALA A 137 -9.06 5.74 -5.28
N PRO A 138 -9.78 6.73 -5.85
CA PRO A 138 -9.24 8.09 -5.96
C PRO A 138 -9.03 8.76 -4.59
N ILE A 139 -9.86 8.44 -3.59
CA ILE A 139 -9.74 8.97 -2.23
C ILE A 139 -8.47 8.43 -1.57
N ILE A 140 -8.29 7.10 -1.60
CA ILE A 140 -7.11 6.43 -1.05
C ILE A 140 -5.84 6.93 -1.75
N LYS A 141 -5.87 7.09 -3.07
CA LYS A 141 -4.74 7.60 -3.84
C LYS A 141 -4.36 9.02 -3.40
N ARG A 142 -5.33 9.91 -3.21
CA ARG A 142 -5.09 11.28 -2.73
C ARG A 142 -4.54 11.30 -1.30
N GLU A 143 -5.07 10.45 -0.43
CA GLU A 143 -4.58 10.30 0.94
C GLU A 143 -3.11 9.84 0.96
N GLN A 144 -2.78 8.79 0.21
CA GLN A 144 -1.41 8.27 0.09
C GLN A 144 -0.44 9.30 -0.50
N LEU A 145 -0.87 10.06 -1.52
CA LEU A 145 -0.08 11.15 -2.08
C LEU A 145 0.17 12.28 -1.08
N THR A 146 -0.84 12.58 -0.25
CA THR A 146 -0.74 13.62 0.78
C THR A 146 0.24 13.19 1.87
N ASP A 147 0.16 11.95 2.37
CA ASP A 147 1.13 11.43 3.34
C ASP A 147 2.55 11.50 2.79
N TYR A 148 2.73 11.06 1.55
CA TYR A 148 4.03 11.09 0.89
C TYR A 148 4.57 12.52 0.77
N ALA A 149 3.73 13.48 0.38
CA ALA A 149 4.14 14.89 0.32
C ALA A 149 4.60 15.39 1.70
N TYR A 150 3.92 15.02 2.78
CA TYR A 150 4.31 15.38 4.14
C TYR A 150 5.59 14.70 4.61
N GLU A 151 5.82 13.43 4.24
CA GLU A 151 7.09 12.74 4.52
C GLU A 151 8.26 13.47 3.86
N VAL A 152 8.15 13.82 2.58
CA VAL A 152 9.18 14.56 1.84
C VAL A 152 9.42 15.96 2.43
N LEU A 153 8.36 16.65 2.84
CA LEU A 153 8.51 17.97 3.48
C LEU A 153 9.18 17.87 4.85
N GLU A 154 8.87 16.84 5.64
CA GLU A 154 9.52 16.61 6.93
C GLU A 154 11.00 16.25 6.75
N GLU A 155 11.35 15.40 5.77
CA GLU A 155 12.76 15.10 5.45
C GLU A 155 13.54 16.37 5.08
N LYS A 156 12.95 17.25 4.26
CA LYS A 156 13.57 18.55 3.92
C LYS A 156 13.72 19.45 5.14
N ARG A 157 12.74 19.48 6.05
CA ARG A 157 12.80 20.23 7.31
C ARG A 157 13.94 19.70 8.18
N GLN A 158 14.02 18.39 8.38
CA GLN A 158 15.11 17.75 9.14
C GLN A 158 16.49 18.04 8.54
N ALA A 159 16.63 18.02 7.21
CA ALA A 159 17.87 18.38 6.55
C ALA A 159 18.27 19.86 6.78
N ARG A 160 17.30 20.78 6.83
CA ARG A 160 17.56 22.20 7.18
C ARG A 160 18.02 22.35 8.63
N ILE A 161 17.36 21.66 9.56
CA ILE A 161 17.72 21.67 10.98
C ILE A 161 19.14 21.12 11.16
N ALA A 162 19.45 19.97 10.56
CA ALA A 162 20.78 19.36 10.62
C ALA A 162 21.86 20.30 10.06
N LYS A 163 21.60 20.98 8.94
CA LYS A 163 22.52 21.94 8.34
C LYS A 163 22.76 23.17 9.24
N ARG A 164 21.72 23.66 9.93
CA ARG A 164 21.87 24.77 10.91
C ARG A 164 22.67 24.33 12.12
N GLN A 165 22.42 23.13 12.64
CA GLN A 165 23.17 22.57 13.77
C GLN A 165 24.65 22.36 13.42
N SER A 166 24.96 21.86 12.22
CA SER A 166 26.36 21.72 11.79
C SER A 166 27.06 23.07 11.60
N ALA A 167 26.36 24.08 11.09
CA ALA A 167 26.90 25.43 10.97
C ALA A 167 27.15 26.09 12.34
N ALA A 168 26.21 25.98 13.28
CA ALA A 168 26.36 26.50 14.64
C ALA A 168 27.58 25.89 15.36
N ASN A 169 27.74 24.57 15.28
CA ASN A 169 28.87 23.84 15.85
C ASN A 169 30.23 24.22 15.21
N GLU A 170 30.25 24.70 13.97
CA GLU A 170 31.48 25.15 13.30
C GLU A 170 31.90 26.55 13.76
N THR A 171 30.95 27.45 14.03
CA THR A 171 31.20 28.78 14.61
C THR A 171 31.67 28.75 16.07
N ASP A 172 31.24 27.75 16.84
CA ASP A 172 31.65 27.59 18.24
C ASP A 172 32.99 26.87 18.42
N ARG A 173 33.68 26.53 17.33
CA ARG A 173 35.02 25.94 17.42
C ARG A 173 36.00 27.07 17.81
N PRO A 174 36.49 27.15 19.06
CA PRO A 174 37.48 28.16 19.41
C PRO A 174 38.69 27.97 18.50
N ALA A 175 39.30 29.09 18.07
CA ALA A 175 40.52 29.14 17.28
C ALA A 175 41.73 28.57 18.06
N GLN A 176 41.66 27.30 18.47
CA GLN A 176 42.78 26.56 19.00
C GLN A 176 43.65 26.17 17.81
N GLY A 177 44.74 26.94 17.70
CA GLY A 177 45.95 26.72 16.91
C GLY A 177 45.94 25.56 15.94
N PHE A 178 46.00 25.90 14.65
CA PHE A 178 46.47 25.03 13.58
C PHE A 178 47.78 24.33 14.00
N ILE A 179 47.70 23.10 14.54
CA ILE A 179 48.84 22.19 14.54
C ILE A 179 48.90 21.60 13.13
N LYS A 180 49.87 22.09 12.36
CA LYS A 180 50.18 21.65 11.01
C LYS A 180 50.80 20.24 11.08
N VAL A 181 49.97 19.20 11.12
CA VAL A 181 50.44 17.81 10.99
C VAL A 181 50.64 17.52 9.51
N SER A 182 51.86 17.72 9.03
CA SER A 182 52.34 17.17 7.77
C SER A 182 52.56 15.67 7.94
N GLY A 183 51.83 14.82 7.21
CA GLY A 183 52.19 13.41 7.16
C GLY A 183 51.19 12.51 6.46
N GLY A 184 51.58 12.06 5.26
CA GLY A 184 51.17 10.75 4.73
C GLY A 184 50.08 10.76 3.68
N SER A 185 50.48 10.82 2.40
CA SER A 185 49.68 10.31 1.28
C SER A 185 49.34 8.84 1.51
N PRO A 186 48.06 8.43 1.44
CA PRO A 186 47.73 7.03 1.26
C PRO A 186 47.83 6.70 -0.24
N ASP A 187 48.76 5.79 -0.57
CA ASP A 187 48.91 5.17 -1.88
C ASP A 187 47.58 4.58 -2.37
N LEU A 188 47.07 5.14 -3.47
CA LEU A 188 45.98 4.58 -4.25
C LEU A 188 46.51 3.39 -5.04
N ARG A 189 46.26 2.18 -4.55
CA ARG A 189 46.44 0.94 -5.33
C ARG A 189 45.38 0.87 -6.45
N PRO A 190 45.78 0.71 -7.72
CA PRO A 190 44.85 0.38 -8.79
C PRO A 190 44.76 -1.13 -8.98
N GLY A 191 43.55 -1.66 -9.11
CA GLY A 191 43.30 -2.91 -9.84
C GLY A 191 42.67 -4.05 -9.05
N SER A 192 41.35 -4.17 -9.16
CA SER A 192 40.68 -5.47 -9.21
C SER A 192 39.84 -5.51 -10.49
N LYS A 193 40.43 -6.04 -11.56
CA LYS A 193 39.70 -6.43 -12.77
C LYS A 193 38.72 -7.53 -12.39
N SER A 194 37.44 -7.28 -12.62
CA SER A 194 36.37 -8.29 -12.59
C SER A 194 36.62 -9.29 -13.72
N THR A 195 37.01 -10.51 -13.35
CA THR A 195 37.05 -11.67 -14.24
C THR A 195 35.62 -12.07 -14.62
N PRO A 196 35.31 -12.34 -15.90
CA PRO A 196 34.01 -12.91 -16.27
C PRO A 196 33.87 -14.33 -15.71
N PRO A 197 32.64 -14.81 -15.42
CA PRO A 197 32.44 -16.15 -14.88
C PRO A 197 32.86 -17.18 -15.93
N ALA A 198 33.84 -18.00 -15.57
CA ALA A 198 34.21 -19.18 -16.33
C ALA A 198 33.07 -20.19 -16.26
N GLU A 199 32.54 -20.54 -17.44
CA GLU A 199 31.70 -21.72 -17.62
C GLU A 199 32.51 -22.96 -17.21
N GLY A 200 31.95 -23.73 -16.28
CA GLY A 200 32.36 -25.11 -16.02
C GLY A 200 33.22 -25.31 -14.79
N PHE A 201 32.58 -25.55 -13.64
CA PHE A 201 33.03 -26.57 -12.69
C PHE A 201 31.81 -27.28 -12.08
N PRO A 202 31.92 -28.59 -11.77
CA PRO A 202 30.87 -29.33 -11.10
C PRO A 202 30.66 -28.74 -9.72
N ALA A 203 29.40 -28.48 -9.34
CA ALA A 203 29.06 -28.17 -7.97
C ALA A 203 29.73 -29.21 -7.07
N GLU A 204 30.60 -28.78 -6.15
CA GLU A 204 31.10 -29.66 -5.09
C GLU A 204 29.87 -30.21 -4.38
N VAL A 205 29.55 -31.47 -4.68
CA VAL A 205 28.43 -32.17 -4.09
C VAL A 205 28.83 -32.41 -2.65
N GLY A 206 28.46 -31.49 -1.76
CA GLY A 206 28.55 -31.67 -0.32
C GLY A 206 27.90 -33.00 0.09
N PRO A 207 28.18 -33.51 1.30
CA PRO A 207 27.71 -34.83 1.73
C PRO A 207 26.22 -35.03 1.45
N SER A 208 25.86 -36.21 0.94
CA SER A 208 24.47 -36.56 0.61
C SER A 208 23.57 -36.28 1.81
N LEU A 209 22.38 -35.75 1.54
CA LEU A 209 21.39 -35.42 2.57
C LEU A 209 20.95 -36.62 3.41
N ALA A 210 21.11 -37.84 2.87
CA ALA A 210 20.87 -39.08 3.60
C ALA A 210 21.88 -39.31 4.74
N GLN A 211 23.09 -38.75 4.65
CA GLN A 211 24.15 -38.90 5.66
C GLN A 211 24.06 -37.85 6.79
N LEU A 212 23.28 -36.79 6.58
CA LEU A 212 23.06 -35.76 7.59
C LEU A 212 22.01 -36.20 8.61
N GLY A 213 22.31 -35.97 9.90
CA GLY A 213 21.31 -36.05 10.97
C GLY A 213 20.17 -35.06 10.74
N PRO A 214 19.02 -35.22 11.43
CA PRO A 214 17.81 -34.43 11.20
C PRO A 214 18.04 -32.92 11.39
N GLU A 215 18.89 -32.51 12.35
CA GLU A 215 19.20 -31.10 12.58
C GLU A 215 20.03 -30.49 11.45
N ALA A 216 21.12 -31.15 11.04
CA ALA A 216 21.98 -30.70 9.95
C ALA A 216 21.22 -30.65 8.61
N ARG A 217 20.32 -31.61 8.38
CA ARG A 217 19.38 -31.60 7.24
C ARG A 217 18.47 -30.37 7.27
N ASN A 218 17.88 -30.07 8.42
CA ASN A 218 17.03 -28.89 8.58
C ASN A 218 17.82 -27.57 8.46
N GLU A 219 19.09 -27.53 8.88
CA GLU A 219 19.98 -26.38 8.64
C GLU A 219 20.27 -26.18 7.16
N ARG A 220 20.59 -27.25 6.44
CA ARG A 220 20.82 -27.19 5.00
C ARG A 220 19.59 -26.69 4.24
N ILE A 221 18.40 -27.21 4.56
CA ILE A 221 17.13 -26.73 3.99
C ILE A 221 16.94 -25.23 4.23
N ARG A 222 17.30 -24.74 5.43
CA ARG A 222 17.20 -23.32 5.80
C ARG A 222 18.21 -22.43 5.10
N ALA A 223 19.41 -22.94 4.83
CA ALA A 223 20.47 -22.19 4.18
C ALA A 223 20.28 -22.06 2.67
N GLN A 224 19.55 -22.99 2.05
CA GLN A 224 19.33 -22.98 0.61
C GLN A 224 18.31 -21.92 0.20
N GLU A 225 18.64 -21.12 -0.81
CA GLU A 225 17.70 -20.16 -1.36
C GLU A 225 16.51 -20.87 -2.01
N TRP A 226 15.30 -20.38 -1.72
CA TRP A 226 14.09 -21.07 -2.16
C TRP A 226 13.87 -20.97 -3.67
N SER A 227 14.35 -19.89 -4.29
CA SER A 227 14.29 -19.63 -5.74
C SER A 227 15.17 -20.58 -6.58
N GLU A 228 16.24 -21.15 -6.02
CA GLU A 228 17.15 -21.98 -6.80
C GLU A 228 16.57 -23.38 -7.08
N PRO A 229 16.50 -23.82 -8.35
CA PRO A 229 16.05 -25.16 -8.67
C PRO A 229 17.01 -26.21 -8.12
N SER A 230 16.47 -27.31 -7.59
CA SER A 230 17.28 -28.44 -7.10
C SER A 230 17.08 -29.67 -7.97
N GLY A 231 18.18 -30.32 -8.37
CA GLY A 231 18.17 -31.64 -8.98
C GLY A 231 18.38 -32.79 -7.98
N ASP A 232 18.58 -32.46 -6.70
CA ASP A 232 18.80 -33.46 -5.65
C ASP A 232 17.46 -34.04 -5.21
N ARG A 233 17.18 -35.27 -5.62
CA ARG A 233 15.94 -35.97 -5.29
C ARG A 233 15.80 -36.27 -3.79
N GLU A 234 16.92 -36.51 -3.09
CA GLU A 234 16.89 -36.75 -1.65
C GLU A 234 16.56 -35.46 -0.89
N TYR A 235 17.13 -34.34 -1.34
CA TYR A 235 16.77 -33.01 -0.85
C TYR A 235 15.28 -32.74 -1.01
N LEU A 236 14.74 -32.91 -2.22
CA LEU A 236 13.33 -32.65 -2.51
C LEU A 236 12.40 -33.52 -1.64
N LYS A 237 12.74 -34.80 -1.46
CA LYS A 237 12.00 -35.70 -0.56
C LYS A 237 12.08 -35.27 0.91
N SER A 238 13.22 -34.72 1.33
CA SER A 238 13.39 -34.21 2.68
C SER A 238 12.52 -32.97 2.97
N LEU A 239 12.26 -32.14 1.95
CA LEU A 239 11.39 -30.97 2.08
C LEU A 239 9.94 -31.36 2.38
N GLU A 240 9.45 -32.47 1.84
CA GLU A 240 8.09 -32.97 2.12
C GLU A 240 7.89 -33.34 3.60
N GLN A 241 8.96 -33.78 4.26
CA GLN A 241 8.97 -34.13 5.67
C GLN A 241 9.27 -32.92 6.58
N PHE A 242 9.84 -31.85 6.00
CA PHE A 242 10.18 -30.65 6.72
C PHE A 242 8.92 -29.90 7.14
N ARG A 243 8.74 -29.76 8.47
CA ARG A 243 7.59 -29.09 9.07
C ARG A 243 7.72 -27.56 9.11
N GLY A 244 8.91 -27.03 8.84
CA GLY A 244 9.21 -25.61 8.98
C GLY A 244 9.31 -25.15 10.44
N ARG A 245 9.17 -23.85 10.65
CA ARG A 245 9.12 -23.17 11.94
C ARG A 245 7.90 -22.26 12.02
N ALA A 246 7.43 -22.01 13.24
CA ALA A 246 6.41 -20.99 13.47
C ALA A 246 6.94 -19.64 13.01
N VAL A 247 6.17 -18.95 12.17
CA VAL A 247 6.48 -17.59 11.72
C VAL A 247 6.50 -16.66 12.92
N ARG A 248 7.55 -15.83 13.01
CA ARG A 248 7.64 -14.76 14.00
C ARG A 248 7.48 -13.39 13.33
N LEU A 249 6.67 -12.55 13.95
CA LEU A 249 6.59 -11.14 13.63
C LEU A 249 7.78 -10.38 14.24
N PRO A 250 8.06 -9.13 13.80
CA PRO A 250 9.17 -8.34 14.32
C PRO A 250 9.15 -8.09 15.83
N ASP A 251 7.97 -8.13 16.45
CA ASP A 251 7.78 -8.03 17.90
C ASP A 251 8.04 -9.36 18.64
N GLY A 252 8.41 -10.42 17.91
CA GLY A 252 8.66 -11.76 18.41
C GLY A 252 7.41 -12.63 18.60
N SER A 253 6.21 -12.07 18.41
CA SER A 253 4.96 -12.82 18.48
C SER A 253 4.82 -13.80 17.31
N ARG A 254 3.99 -14.82 17.50
CA ARG A 254 3.72 -15.84 16.47
C ARG A 254 2.42 -15.54 15.75
N VAL A 255 2.34 -15.92 14.48
CA VAL A 255 1.12 -15.80 13.68
C VAL A 255 0.25 -17.03 13.92
N PRO A 256 -0.95 -16.93 14.52
CA PRO A 256 -1.83 -18.07 14.73
C PRO A 256 -2.37 -18.61 13.40
N ASP A 257 -2.42 -19.94 13.27
CA ASP A 257 -3.04 -20.63 12.14
C ASP A 257 -3.86 -21.83 12.67
N PRO A 258 -5.20 -21.72 12.72
CA PRO A 258 -6.05 -22.79 13.26
C PRO A 258 -6.05 -24.05 12.38
N TYR A 259 -5.59 -23.96 11.13
CA TYR A 259 -5.48 -25.09 10.22
C TYR A 259 -4.12 -25.80 10.29
N SER A 260 -3.15 -25.20 11.00
CA SER A 260 -1.85 -25.79 11.24
C SER A 260 -1.91 -26.75 12.44
N PRO A 261 -1.28 -27.95 12.37
CA PRO A 261 -1.20 -28.87 13.50
C PRO A 261 -0.52 -28.29 14.75
N THR A 262 0.30 -27.26 14.60
CA THR A 262 1.00 -26.59 15.71
C THR A 262 0.19 -25.44 16.32
N GLY A 263 -0.92 -25.04 15.68
CA GLY A 263 -1.67 -23.81 16.00
C GLY A 263 -1.01 -22.51 15.51
N ASP A 264 0.19 -22.60 14.93
CA ASP A 264 0.96 -21.47 14.41
C ASP A 264 1.16 -21.62 12.89
N LEU A 265 1.25 -20.50 12.17
CA LEU A 265 1.61 -20.46 10.76
C LEU A 265 3.03 -21.00 10.57
N MET A 266 3.17 -22.07 9.79
CA MET A 266 4.45 -22.73 9.57
C MET A 266 5.10 -22.30 8.25
N SER A 267 6.40 -22.07 8.30
CA SER A 267 7.19 -21.56 7.18
C SER A 267 8.58 -22.22 7.12
N PRO A 268 9.19 -22.38 5.93
CA PRO A 268 10.57 -22.83 5.85
C PRO A 268 11.56 -21.85 6.49
N VAL A 269 11.18 -20.57 6.56
CA VAL A 269 11.95 -19.49 7.20
C VAL A 269 11.17 -18.89 8.37
N GLU A 270 11.84 -18.60 9.48
CA GLU A 270 11.21 -18.07 10.70
C GLU A 270 10.85 -16.58 10.58
N ASP A 271 11.68 -15.81 9.87
CA ASP A 271 11.54 -14.37 9.69
C ASP A 271 11.12 -14.02 8.26
N LEU A 272 10.00 -13.29 8.13
CA LEU A 272 9.45 -12.82 6.85
C LEU A 272 9.91 -11.38 6.49
N SER A 273 10.92 -10.84 7.18
CA SER A 273 11.51 -9.52 6.89
C SER A 273 12.01 -9.40 5.45
N ARG A 274 12.48 -10.49 4.84
CA ARG A 274 12.82 -10.54 3.39
C ARG A 274 11.61 -10.22 2.52
N VAL A 275 10.46 -10.87 2.77
CA VAL A 275 9.21 -10.64 2.03
C VAL A 275 8.76 -9.19 2.18
N ALA A 276 8.77 -8.68 3.42
CA ALA A 276 8.34 -7.32 3.70
C ALA A 276 9.25 -6.28 3.05
N ARG A 277 10.57 -6.50 3.07
CA ARG A 277 11.56 -5.64 2.40
C ARG A 277 11.40 -5.67 0.88
N ALA A 278 11.15 -6.84 0.29
CA ALA A 278 10.90 -6.97 -1.13
C ALA A 278 9.62 -6.23 -1.54
N GLY A 279 8.55 -6.30 -0.73
CA GLY A 279 7.34 -5.50 -0.93
C GLY A 279 7.63 -4.00 -0.88
N ARG A 280 8.41 -3.50 0.10
CA ARG A 280 8.79 -2.08 0.15
C ARG A 280 9.66 -1.64 -1.04
N ALA A 281 10.53 -2.51 -1.53
CA ALA A 281 11.28 -2.26 -2.75
C ALA A 281 10.33 -2.16 -3.96
N ALA A 282 9.33 -3.05 -4.05
CA ALA A 282 8.28 -3.00 -5.06
C ALA A 282 7.50 -1.68 -4.98
N ARG A 283 7.12 -1.23 -3.78
CA ARG A 283 6.46 0.06 -3.54
C ARG A 283 7.30 1.21 -4.10
N SER A 284 8.59 1.17 -3.84
CA SER A 284 9.50 2.23 -4.24
C SER A 284 9.60 2.30 -5.76
N ALA A 285 9.77 1.17 -6.43
CA ALA A 285 9.75 1.10 -7.90
C ALA A 285 8.38 1.56 -8.46
N TRP A 286 7.28 1.06 -7.90
CA TRP A 286 5.93 1.38 -8.34
C TRP A 286 5.60 2.87 -8.21
N ILE A 287 5.80 3.46 -7.03
CA ILE A 287 5.39 4.84 -6.72
C ILE A 287 6.36 5.85 -7.32
N TYR A 288 7.66 5.73 -7.07
CA TYR A 288 8.61 6.79 -7.46
C TYR A 288 8.88 6.78 -8.95
N GLU A 289 9.16 5.61 -9.54
CA GLU A 289 9.39 5.53 -10.98
C GLU A 289 8.07 5.68 -11.73
N GLY A 290 6.96 5.15 -11.21
CA GLY A 290 5.66 5.26 -11.86
C GLY A 290 5.11 6.69 -11.94
N ILE A 291 5.26 7.49 -10.88
CA ILE A 291 4.84 8.91 -10.91
C ILE A 291 5.74 9.70 -11.87
N ALA A 292 7.05 9.47 -11.84
CA ALA A 292 7.99 10.14 -12.74
C ALA A 292 7.75 9.77 -14.22
N ILE A 293 7.43 8.50 -14.49
CA ILE A 293 7.20 7.97 -15.83
C ILE A 293 5.81 8.35 -16.37
N ALA A 294 4.77 8.32 -15.53
CA ALA A 294 3.42 8.74 -15.91
C ALA A 294 3.35 10.21 -16.35
N ALA A 295 4.28 11.04 -15.87
CA ALA A 295 4.40 12.43 -16.29
C ALA A 295 4.98 12.61 -17.70
N LEU A 296 5.52 11.55 -18.33
CA LEU A 296 6.22 11.63 -19.62
C LEU A 296 5.31 11.25 -20.80
N THR A 297 4.79 10.02 -20.85
CA THR A 297 3.86 9.56 -21.91
C THR A 297 3.04 8.32 -21.49
N PRO A 298 1.85 8.07 -22.09
CA PRO A 298 1.08 6.84 -21.88
C PRO A 298 1.83 5.54 -22.22
N GLU A 299 2.69 5.56 -23.24
CA GLU A 299 3.49 4.39 -23.66
C GLU A 299 4.50 3.99 -22.57
N ASN A 300 5.15 4.98 -21.94
CA ASN A 300 6.08 4.69 -20.86
C ASN A 300 5.37 4.16 -19.61
N LEU A 301 4.13 4.61 -19.37
CA LEU A 301 3.30 4.09 -18.30
C LEU A 301 3.02 2.59 -18.49
N GLU A 302 2.64 2.14 -19.69
CA GLU A 302 2.42 0.71 -19.98
C GLU A 302 3.70 -0.12 -19.76
N LYS A 303 4.85 0.40 -20.22
CA LYS A 303 6.14 -0.26 -20.00
C LYS A 303 6.47 -0.39 -18.51
N HIS A 304 6.21 0.66 -17.73
CA HIS A 304 6.39 0.66 -16.27
C HIS A 304 5.51 -0.39 -15.60
N TYR A 305 4.22 -0.44 -15.97
CA TYR A 305 3.31 -1.49 -15.50
C TYR A 305 3.85 -2.89 -15.78
N LYS A 306 4.35 -3.16 -16.99
CA LYS A 306 4.94 -4.47 -17.35
C LYS A 306 6.17 -4.80 -16.51
N GLN A 307 7.01 -3.82 -16.17
CA GLN A 307 8.19 -4.02 -15.34
C GLN A 307 7.83 -4.34 -13.90
N VAL A 308 6.94 -3.54 -13.29
CA VAL A 308 6.45 -3.77 -11.93
C VAL A 308 5.73 -5.11 -11.86
N TYR A 309 4.94 -5.44 -12.89
CA TYR A 309 4.30 -6.74 -13.02
C TYR A 309 5.32 -7.89 -13.06
N ALA A 310 6.37 -7.78 -13.88
CA ALA A 310 7.42 -8.80 -13.96
C ALA A 310 8.12 -8.99 -12.60
N PHE A 311 8.35 -7.89 -11.87
CA PHE A 311 8.91 -7.92 -10.53
C PHE A 311 8.00 -8.65 -9.53
N VAL A 312 6.73 -8.24 -9.44
CA VAL A 312 5.72 -8.89 -8.60
C VAL A 312 5.61 -10.38 -8.93
N ARG A 313 5.57 -10.72 -10.22
CA ARG A 313 5.50 -12.10 -10.70
C ARG A 313 6.73 -12.91 -10.26
N SER A 314 7.93 -12.36 -10.39
CA SER A 314 9.16 -13.03 -9.97
C SER A 314 9.22 -13.30 -8.46
N ALA A 315 8.54 -12.47 -7.66
CA ALA A 315 8.49 -12.62 -6.21
C ALA A 315 7.39 -13.59 -5.76
N LEU A 316 6.19 -13.51 -6.35
CA LEU A 316 4.97 -14.12 -5.80
C LEU A 316 4.33 -15.20 -6.67
N ALA A 317 4.60 -15.22 -7.98
CA ALA A 317 3.95 -16.19 -8.86
C ALA A 317 4.48 -17.60 -8.64
N GLN A 318 4.02 -18.53 -9.47
CA GLN A 318 4.39 -19.93 -9.38
C GLN A 318 5.90 -20.13 -9.50
N GLY A 319 6.53 -20.61 -8.42
CA GLY A 319 7.98 -20.77 -8.34
C GLY A 319 8.75 -19.45 -8.15
N GLY A 320 8.07 -18.37 -7.78
CA GLY A 320 8.70 -17.12 -7.36
C GLY A 320 9.45 -17.26 -6.04
N GLU A 321 10.24 -16.24 -5.68
CA GLU A 321 11.12 -16.26 -4.50
C GLU A 321 10.39 -16.60 -3.19
N PHE A 322 9.15 -16.11 -3.03
CA PHE A 322 8.37 -16.27 -1.79
C PHE A 322 7.24 -17.31 -1.90
N ASP A 323 7.24 -18.11 -2.97
CA ASP A 323 6.29 -19.19 -3.15
C ASP A 323 6.76 -20.49 -2.48
N TYR A 324 6.63 -20.54 -1.16
CA TYR A 324 7.09 -21.68 -0.36
C TYR A 324 6.32 -22.99 -0.58
N GLN A 325 5.15 -22.94 -1.21
CA GLN A 325 4.37 -24.14 -1.54
C GLN A 325 4.93 -24.92 -2.75
N ARG A 326 5.84 -24.33 -3.53
CA ARG A 326 6.43 -24.96 -4.72
C ARG A 326 7.93 -24.76 -4.72
N LYS A 327 8.69 -25.86 -4.74
CA LYS A 327 10.14 -25.82 -4.93
C LYS A 327 10.46 -26.29 -6.35
N ALA A 328 11.16 -25.47 -7.12
CA ALA A 328 11.59 -25.84 -8.46
C ALA A 328 12.49 -27.09 -8.41
N ALA A 329 12.18 -28.07 -9.25
CA ALA A 329 12.78 -29.40 -9.22
C ALA A 329 13.22 -29.81 -10.63
N LEU A 330 14.53 -29.95 -10.83
CA LEU A 330 15.09 -30.37 -12.11
C LEU A 330 14.77 -31.86 -12.33
N GLY A 331 14.12 -32.17 -13.46
CA GLY A 331 13.77 -33.54 -13.85
C GLY A 331 12.39 -34.03 -13.40
N GLU A 332 11.67 -33.26 -12.56
CA GLU A 332 10.27 -33.54 -12.28
C GLU A 332 9.38 -33.14 -13.47
N LYS A 333 8.36 -33.96 -13.77
CA LYS A 333 7.49 -33.72 -14.93
C LYS A 333 6.72 -32.39 -14.84
N SER A 334 6.36 -31.98 -13.62
CA SER A 334 5.74 -30.69 -13.32
C SER A 334 6.75 -29.52 -13.30
N GLY A 335 8.05 -29.80 -13.23
CA GLY A 335 9.11 -28.81 -12.99
C GLY A 335 9.22 -28.34 -11.53
N PHE A 336 8.37 -28.84 -10.63
CA PHE A 336 8.37 -28.48 -9.21
C PHE A 336 7.80 -29.58 -8.31
N VAL A 337 8.21 -29.58 -7.04
CA VAL A 337 7.61 -30.37 -5.96
C VAL A 337 6.65 -29.50 -5.16
N GLN A 338 5.44 -30.02 -4.90
CA GLN A 338 4.40 -29.30 -4.17
C GLN A 338 4.51 -29.59 -2.66
N LEU A 339 4.78 -28.54 -1.89
CA LEU A 339 4.96 -28.58 -0.43
C LEU A 339 3.72 -28.01 0.25
N ARG A 340 2.68 -28.84 0.32
CA ARG A 340 1.33 -28.44 0.78
C ARG A 340 1.31 -27.86 2.18
N GLN A 341 2.24 -28.29 3.04
CA GLN A 341 2.39 -27.77 4.40
C GLN A 341 2.77 -26.28 4.44
N PHE A 342 3.30 -25.72 3.35
CA PHE A 342 3.67 -24.30 3.25
C PHE A 342 2.68 -23.48 2.42
N ARG A 343 1.52 -24.05 2.06
CA ARG A 343 0.49 -23.34 1.29
C ARG A 343 -0.02 -22.08 1.99
N ASN A 344 -0.27 -22.17 3.30
CA ASN A 344 -0.80 -21.06 4.08
C ASN A 344 0.21 -19.90 4.16
N VAL A 345 1.51 -20.21 4.34
CA VAL A 345 2.53 -19.16 4.36
C VAL A 345 2.76 -18.55 2.97
N SER A 346 2.67 -19.31 1.87
CA SER A 346 2.69 -18.73 0.52
C SER A 346 1.60 -17.67 0.35
N ASN A 347 0.36 -17.97 0.77
CA ASN A 347 -0.74 -17.01 0.70
C ASN A 347 -0.52 -15.81 1.62
N PHE A 348 0.00 -16.06 2.83
CA PHE A 348 0.37 -15.00 3.76
C PHE A 348 1.44 -14.07 3.18
N ASN A 349 2.45 -14.63 2.51
CA ASN A 349 3.52 -13.87 1.85
C ASN A 349 2.98 -12.96 0.74
N VAL A 350 1.99 -13.41 -0.04
CA VAL A 350 1.32 -12.57 -1.04
C VAL A 350 0.67 -11.35 -0.37
N GLY A 351 -0.11 -11.57 0.69
CA GLY A 351 -0.74 -10.49 1.45
C GLY A 351 0.28 -9.52 2.04
N LEU A 352 1.31 -10.04 2.72
CA LEU A 352 2.36 -9.25 3.33
C LEU A 352 3.15 -8.44 2.28
N PHE A 353 3.57 -9.08 1.19
CA PHE A 353 4.29 -8.42 0.10
C PHE A 353 3.45 -7.29 -0.49
N MET A 354 2.19 -7.56 -0.84
CA MET A 354 1.31 -6.57 -1.48
C MET A 354 0.96 -5.40 -0.55
N GLN A 355 0.75 -5.68 0.74
CA GLN A 355 0.57 -4.65 1.75
C GLN A 355 1.78 -3.72 1.82
N GLN A 356 3.00 -4.29 1.86
CA GLN A 356 4.25 -3.52 1.90
C GLN A 356 4.53 -2.79 0.58
N ALA A 357 4.07 -3.37 -0.54
CA ALA A 357 4.10 -2.77 -1.86
C ALA A 357 3.10 -1.61 -2.03
N ALA A 358 2.20 -1.41 -1.07
CA ALA A 358 1.06 -0.50 -1.15
C ALA A 358 0.21 -0.73 -2.41
N PHE A 359 0.10 -1.99 -2.85
CA PHE A 359 -0.73 -2.35 -3.99
C PHE A 359 -2.21 -2.21 -3.64
N PRO A 360 -3.07 -1.78 -4.58
CA PRO A 360 -4.51 -1.77 -4.36
C PRO A 360 -5.03 -3.21 -4.16
N LEU A 361 -6.18 -3.33 -3.49
CA LEU A 361 -6.82 -4.63 -3.24
C LEU A 361 -7.01 -5.43 -4.54
N GLU A 362 -7.48 -4.77 -5.60
CA GLU A 362 -7.73 -5.41 -6.89
C GLU A 362 -6.46 -6.10 -7.43
N GLY A 363 -5.31 -5.41 -7.39
CA GLY A 363 -4.03 -5.99 -7.78
C GLY A 363 -3.57 -7.12 -6.84
N THR A 364 -3.91 -7.03 -5.55
CA THR A 364 -3.63 -8.08 -4.57
C THR A 364 -4.45 -9.35 -4.82
N LEU A 365 -5.77 -9.19 -5.06
CA LEU A 365 -6.65 -10.31 -5.38
C LEU A 365 -6.24 -10.96 -6.68
N TRP A 366 -5.99 -10.16 -7.71
CA TRP A 366 -5.53 -10.64 -9.00
C TRP A 366 -4.28 -11.52 -8.86
N ALA A 367 -3.28 -11.11 -8.06
CA ALA A 367 -2.05 -11.89 -7.85
C ALA A 367 -2.28 -13.21 -7.09
N LEU A 368 -3.37 -13.37 -6.35
CA LEU A 368 -3.72 -14.65 -5.70
C LEU A 368 -4.30 -15.66 -6.71
N TYR A 369 -4.82 -15.19 -7.84
CA TYR A 369 -5.46 -16.03 -8.85
C TYR A 369 -4.52 -16.44 -10.01
N THR A 370 -3.29 -15.92 -10.05
CA THR A 370 -2.28 -16.26 -11.07
C THR A 370 -1.15 -17.11 -10.51
#